data_AF-A0A447TSB0-F1
#
_entry.id   AF-A0A447TSB0-F1
#
_cell.length_a   1.000
_cell.length_b   1.000
_cell.length_c   1.000
_cell.angle_alpha   90.00
_cell.angle_beta   90.00
_cell.angle_gamma   90.00
#
_symmetry.space_group_name_H-M   'P 1'
#
loop_
_entity.id
_entity.type
_entity.pdbx_description
1 polymer ?
#
loop_
_entity_poly.entity_id
_entity_poly.type
_entity_poly.pdbx_seq_one_letter_code
_entity_poly.pdbx_strand_id
1 'polypeptide(L)'
;MWLDFAEDQARRRQQIFLRDWQDKLDQFLQFNDREVLQGAGKVTKKMADEKAQAEYSQFAEQQRRLKEAEGEKDIAGLLQWETEPKK
;
A
#
# COMPACT_ATOMS: atom_id res chain seq x y z
N MET A 1 -4.27 -1.26 16.19
CA MET A 1 -5.26 -1.85 15.26
C MET A 1 -5.09 -3.37 15.20
N TRP A 2 -6.15 -4.14 14.91
CA TRP A 2 -6.30 -5.63 14.96
C TRP A 2 -5.10 -6.47 15.45
N LEU A 3 -3.95 -6.40 14.77
CA LEU A 3 -2.71 -7.07 15.20
C LEU A 3 -2.28 -6.70 16.63
N ASP A 4 -2.39 -5.44 17.03
CA ASP A 4 -2.08 -5.00 18.40
C ASP A 4 -3.06 -5.60 19.43
N PHE A 5 -4.34 -5.73 19.05
CA PHE A 5 -5.36 -6.37 19.88
C PHE A 5 -5.04 -7.86 20.02
N ALA A 6 -4.74 -8.54 18.91
CA ALA A 6 -4.36 -9.95 18.92
C ALA A 6 -3.07 -10.19 19.72
N GLU A 7 -2.09 -9.30 19.58
CA GLU A 7 -0.84 -9.34 20.32
C GLU A 7 -1.06 -9.18 21.83
N ASP A 8 -1.91 -8.24 22.28
CA ASP A 8 -2.25 -8.10 23.70
C ASP A 8 -2.92 -9.36 24.26
N GLN A 9 -3.85 -9.99 23.53
CA GLN A 9 -4.46 -11.25 23.96
C GLN A 9 -3.43 -12.38 24.09
N ALA A 10 -2.49 -12.47 23.13
CA ALA A 10 -1.40 -13.45 23.15
C ALA A 10 -0.44 -13.21 24.32
N ARG A 11 -0.06 -11.95 24.57
CA ARG A 11 0.80 -11.55 25.70
C ARG A 11 0.18 -11.88 27.06
N ARG A 12 -1.15 -11.79 27.16
CA ARG A 12 -1.93 -12.19 28.35
C ARG A 12 -2.09 -13.71 28.50
N ARG A 13 -1.46 -14.51 27.62
CA ARG A 13 -1.54 -15.98 27.60
C ARG A 13 -2.97 -16.50 27.51
N GLN A 14 -3.86 -15.77 26.83
CA GLN A 14 -5.18 -16.31 26.53
C GLN A 14 -5.03 -17.44 25.53
N GLN A 15 -5.52 -18.63 25.90
CA GLN A 15 -5.57 -19.75 24.99
C GLN A 15 -6.74 -19.55 24.02
N ILE A 16 -6.42 -19.18 22.79
CA ILE A 16 -7.38 -18.94 21.70
C ILE A 16 -7.04 -19.89 20.56
N PHE A 17 -8.02 -20.61 20.01
CA PHE A 17 -7.80 -21.47 18.84
C PHE A 17 -7.87 -20.66 17.55
N LEU A 18 -7.23 -21.15 16.48
CA LEU A 18 -7.25 -20.49 15.15
C LEU A 18 -8.66 -20.21 14.62
N ARG A 19 -9.64 -21.08 14.90
CA ARG A 19 -11.04 -20.85 14.53
C ARG A 19 -11.67 -19.67 15.27
N ASP A 20 -11.33 -19.48 16.56
CA ASP A 20 -11.92 -18.44 17.40
C ASP A 20 -11.39 -17.05 17.02
N TRP A 21 -10.22 -16.99 16.37
CA TRP A 21 -9.67 -15.74 15.81
C TRP A 21 -10.53 -15.17 14.69
N GLN A 22 -11.24 -16.02 13.95
CA GLN A 22 -12.13 -15.59 12.88
C GLN A 22 -13.33 -14.83 13.47
N ASP A 23 -13.99 -15.39 14.48
CA ASP A 23 -15.11 -14.73 15.17
C ASP A 23 -14.68 -13.44 15.89
N LYS A 24 -13.49 -13.45 16.51
CA LYS A 24 -12.94 -12.25 17.17
C LYS A 24 -12.61 -11.14 16.18
N LEU A 25 -12.15 -11.47 14.98
CA LEU A 25 -11.88 -10.49 13.93
C LEU A 25 -13.19 -9.82 13.51
N ASP A 26 -14.24 -10.61 13.28
CA ASP A 26 -15.54 -10.10 12.88
C ASP A 26 -16.12 -9.17 13.97
N GLN A 27 -16.04 -9.58 15.24
CA GLN A 27 -16.46 -8.72 16.37
C GLN A 27 -15.63 -7.44 16.47
N PHE A 28 -14.32 -7.52 16.27
CA PHE A 28 -13.45 -6.35 16.29
C PHE A 28 -13.82 -5.38 15.16
N LEU A 29 -14.08 -5.88 13.95
CA LEU A 29 -14.51 -5.05 12.83
C LEU A 29 -15.85 -4.37 13.12
N GLN A 30 -16.85 -5.13 13.59
CA GLN A 30 -18.16 -4.59 13.97
C GLN A 30 -18.05 -3.51 15.05
N PHE A 31 -17.23 -3.74 16.08
CA PHE A 31 -17.00 -2.77 17.16
C PHE A 31 -16.37 -1.46 16.66
N ASN A 32 -15.59 -1.52 15.57
CA ASN A 32 -14.97 -0.35 14.95
C ASN A 32 -15.81 0.22 13.79
N ASP A 33 -17.11 -0.09 13.73
CA ASP A 33 -18.04 0.31 12.66
C ASP A 33 -17.54 -0.06 11.24
N ARG A 34 -16.83 -1.20 11.12
CA ARG A 34 -16.35 -1.74 9.84
C ARG A 34 -17.21 -2.90 9.40
N GLU A 35 -17.47 -2.97 8.09
CA GLU A 35 -18.19 -4.09 7.50
C GLU A 35 -17.37 -5.38 7.57
N VAL A 36 -18.05 -6.46 7.96
CA VAL A 36 -17.50 -7.81 7.96
C VAL A 36 -17.75 -8.44 6.60
N LEU A 37 -16.69 -8.93 5.95
CA LEU A 37 -16.80 -9.61 4.67
C LEU A 37 -17.43 -11.00 4.86
N GLN A 38 -18.58 -11.21 4.24
CA GLN A 38 -19.24 -12.52 4.21
C GLN A 38 -18.63 -13.39 3.10
N GLY A 39 -17.98 -14.48 3.48
CA GLY A 39 -17.33 -15.42 2.54
C GLY A 39 -16.12 -14.82 1.81
N ALA A 40 -15.85 -15.29 0.60
CA ALA A 40 -14.69 -14.85 -0.19
C ALA A 40 -14.89 -13.49 -0.88
N GLY A 41 -16.05 -12.83 -0.69
CA GLY A 41 -16.42 -11.63 -1.42
C GLY A 41 -16.72 -11.89 -2.90
N LYS A 42 -16.66 -10.83 -3.72
CA LYS A 42 -17.01 -10.86 -5.16
C LYS A 42 -15.80 -10.67 -6.08
N VAL A 43 -14.65 -10.26 -5.53
CA VAL A 43 -13.46 -9.94 -6.33
C VAL A 43 -12.63 -11.21 -6.48
N THR A 44 -12.52 -11.67 -7.73
CA THR A 44 -11.65 -12.80 -8.06
C THR A 44 -10.19 -12.36 -8.10
N LYS A 45 -9.27 -13.31 -7.95
CA LYS A 45 -7.83 -13.05 -8.12
C LYS A 45 -7.52 -12.35 -9.45
N LYS A 46 -8.12 -12.83 -10.56
CA LYS A 46 -7.92 -12.24 -11.89
C LYS A 46 -8.29 -10.76 -11.93
N MET A 47 -9.44 -10.39 -11.35
CA MET A 47 -9.87 -9.00 -11.28
C MET A 47 -8.95 -8.14 -10.41
N ALA A 48 -8.45 -8.71 -9.30
CA ALA A 48 -7.50 -8.02 -8.43
C ALA A 48 -6.16 -7.77 -9.16
N ASP A 49 -5.66 -8.76 -9.89
CA ASP A 49 -4.42 -8.67 -10.67
C ASP A 49 -4.56 -7.65 -11.80
N GLU A 50 -5.67 -7.68 -12.56
CA GLU A 50 -5.98 -6.72 -13.61
C GLU A 50 -6.03 -5.28 -13.07
N LYS A 51 -6.68 -5.08 -11.93
CA LYS A 51 -6.72 -3.77 -11.27
C LYS A 51 -5.32 -3.32 -10.85
N ALA A 52 -4.55 -4.18 -10.17
CA ALA A 52 -3.21 -3.85 -9.73
C ALA A 52 -2.30 -3.46 -10.90
N GLN A 53 -2.38 -4.18 -12.01
CA GLN A 53 -1.61 -3.87 -13.21
C GLN A 53 -2.01 -2.52 -13.82
N ALA A 54 -3.32 -2.23 -13.88
CA ALA A 54 -3.82 -0.95 -14.41
C ALA A 54 -3.36 0.25 -13.57
N GLU A 55 -3.47 0.15 -12.24
CA GLU A 55 -3.00 1.19 -11.31
C GLU A 55 -1.48 1.39 -11.43
N TYR A 56 -0.72 0.29 -11.51
CA TYR A 56 0.72 0.35 -11.67
C TYR A 56 1.13 1.00 -12.99
N SER A 57 0.43 0.72 -14.09
CA SER A 57 0.71 1.36 -15.38
C SER A 57 0.53 2.88 -15.31
N GLN A 58 -0.53 3.37 -14.66
CA GLN A 58 -0.75 4.81 -14.47
C GLN A 58 0.34 5.44 -13.61
N PHE A 59 0.68 4.79 -12.49
CA PHE A 59 1.77 5.24 -11.63
C PHE A 59 3.11 5.28 -12.37
N ALA A 60 3.44 4.23 -13.13
CA ALA A 60 4.69 4.14 -13.88
C ALA A 60 4.80 5.22 -14.96
N GLU A 61 3.70 5.57 -15.63
CA GLU A 61 3.67 6.68 -16.58
C GLU A 61 3.92 8.02 -15.89
N GLN A 62 3.24 8.29 -14.77
CA GLN A 62 3.46 9.51 -13.99
C GLN A 62 4.90 9.62 -13.50
N GLN A 63 5.46 8.53 -12.96
CA GLN A 63 6.84 8.49 -12.50
C GLN A 63 7.84 8.74 -13.63
N ARG A 64 7.57 8.21 -14.83
CA ARG A 64 8.43 8.46 -16.00
C ARG A 64 8.46 9.94 -16.35
N ARG A 65 7.30 10.58 -16.46
CA ARG A 65 7.19 12.02 -16.79
C ARG A 65 7.90 12.89 -15.75
N LEU A 66 7.79 12.55 -14.47
CA LEU A 66 8.50 13.28 -13.41
C LEU A 66 10.02 13.17 -13.55
N LYS A 67 10.52 11.95 -13.81
CA LYS A 67 11.97 11.73 -14.01
C LYS A 67 12.51 12.41 -15.27
N GLU A 68 11.75 12.39 -16.35
CA GLU A 68 12.12 13.11 -17.58
C GLU A 68 12.21 14.61 -17.33
N ALA A 69 11.22 15.21 -16.65
CA ALA A 69 11.23 16.62 -16.30
C ALA A 69 12.35 17.00 -15.32
N GLU A 70 12.71 16.11 -14.39
CA GLU A 70 13.87 16.29 -13.51
C GLU A 70 15.17 16.24 -14.30
N GLY A 71 15.33 15.25 -15.18
CA GLY A 71 16.51 15.14 -16.04
C GLY A 71 16.70 16.34 -16.98
N GLU A 72 15.61 16.89 -17.53
CA GLU A 72 15.66 18.12 -18.33
C GLU A 72 16.21 19.31 -17.52
N LYS A 73 15.79 19.46 -16.26
CA LYS A 73 16.29 20.51 -15.36
C LYS A 73 17.76 20.30 -15.03
N ASP A 74 18.16 19.07 -14.76
CA ASP A 74 19.56 18.72 -14.46
C ASP A 74 20.47 19.03 -15.65
N ILE A 75 20.07 18.66 -16.88
CA ILE A 75 20.80 18.99 -18.10
C ILE A 75 20.92 20.51 -18.28
N ALA A 76 19.81 21.24 -18.09
CA ALA A 76 19.82 22.69 -18.19
C ALA A 76 20.77 23.33 -17.16
N GLY A 77 20.80 22.81 -15.93
CA GLY A 77 21.73 23.23 -14.88
C GLY A 77 23.20 22.95 -15.23
N LEU A 78 23.49 21.78 -15.78
CA LEU A 78 24.85 21.41 -16.22
C LEU A 78 25.35 22.31 -17.36
N LEU A 79 24.50 22.61 -18.34
CA LEU A 79 24.84 23.53 -19.44
C LEU A 79 25.14 24.93 -18.93
N GLN A 80 24.36 25.45 -17.98
CA GLN A 80 24.65 26.74 -17.35
C GLN A 80 25.99 26.72 -16.61
N TRP A 81 26.28 25.66 -15.87
CA TRP A 81 27.55 25.49 -15.15
C TRP A 81 28.77 25.44 -16.08
N GLU A 82 28.67 24.80 -17.26
CA GLU A 82 29.76 24.80 -18.25
C GLU A 82 30.01 26.18 -18.87
N THR A 83 28.98 27.02 -18.97
CA THR A 83 29.11 28.38 -19.52
C THR A 83 29.65 29.42 -18.53
N GLU A 84 29.69 29.11 -17.23
CA GLU A 84 30.31 29.99 -16.24
C GLU A 84 31.85 29.89 -16.33
N PRO A 85 32.57 31.02 -16.38
CA PRO A 85 34.02 31.00 -16.51
C PRO A 85 34.65 30.37 -15.25
N LYS A 86 35.39 29.26 -15.44
CA LYS A 86 36.23 28.69 -14.38
C LYS A 86 37.29 29.73 -13.98
N LYS A 87 37.15 30.29 -12.77
CA LYS A 87 38.15 31.14 -12.12
C LYS A 87 39.38 30.35 -11.73
#